data_AF-A0A1J4KDF8-F1
#
_entry.id   AF-A0A1J4KDF8-F1
#
_cell.length_a   1.000
_cell.length_b   1.000
_cell.length_c   1.000
_cell.angle_alpha   90.00
_cell.angle_beta   90.00
_cell.angle_gamma   90.00
#
_symmetry.space_group_name_H-M   'P 1'
#
loop_
_entity.id
_entity.type
_entity.pdbx_description
1 polymer ?
#
loop_
_entity_poly.entity_id
_entity_poly.type
_entity_poly.pdbx_seq_one_letter_code
_entity_poly.pdbx_strand_id
1 'polypeptide(L)'
;MILCLLFVISSTLFGSSVIIFIRNSPWLITMQTFAGWSLGSMLISVIGFVSTYFTPLTFTHTIFLLVSQFVLSIILIMIKMYISKQPISKIITIKIEYSSSFFLVLAIVGFLIIKYENQSYYNFPDILPSYGRQIFELEHSFVSSILSGVNYKRKNFILFSDPYLMNQTYVSSALPHIYTSYLISLGVSYPDASAIISFMNTLSTVSAVFLYGHLYAPNYQYLIVLIYLFNGGSSLFNLKNGNLFEYDGVHNTERGETPHFQIFAIHLGLSKTSSFSIPLAIYALSFLQATQTNKVNFRSQYILSGLFASLIPSFSTSIAFFICGLNYYFSFTTLLPFVLTILPKFYKSYIRVYPLWREYQMQGIFFSQIITFIDSIGIQYIFLFFVPFLYKDYIYFHRILTCLASFAYLCFFREGNDSFANDIAISAIFLPVLAGNFIKIMVLCRKWLKSNQQLMGITNFVFYSLIGLTIFSGIVSINSIVDKKTYGLDKYSLQCGLWVSKHLRFDEMIMSSCKGMNPAVLSAGRQTFMGSINDLWIRGEIPQKQAELFEEITSDRLVVDFMRNNSIKYLLEYKADPFLINNNTYAQKFRNVEENLKWKLLVLY
;
A
#
# COMPACT_ATOMS: atom_id res chain seq x y z
N MET A 1 -4.50 17.61 -16.25
CA MET A 1 -3.10 17.14 -16.15
C MET A 1 -2.15 18.16 -15.52
N ILE A 2 -2.00 19.39 -16.04
CA ILE A 2 -1.04 20.39 -15.50
C ILE A 2 -1.25 20.68 -14.00
N LEU A 3 -2.49 20.93 -13.57
CA LEU A 3 -2.82 21.17 -12.16
C LEU A 3 -2.47 19.98 -11.26
N CYS A 4 -2.65 18.75 -11.75
CA CYS A 4 -2.28 17.54 -11.03
C CYS A 4 -0.77 17.45 -10.82
N LEU A 5 0.03 17.73 -11.86
CA LEU A 5 1.49 17.78 -11.74
C LEU A 5 1.95 18.88 -10.79
N LEU A 6 1.31 20.06 -10.84
CA LEU A 6 1.58 21.14 -9.89
C LEU A 6 1.24 20.74 -8.46
N PHE A 7 0.16 19.99 -8.23
CA PHE A 7 -0.20 19.47 -6.91
C PHE A 7 0.80 18.44 -6.38
N VAL A 8 1.32 17.57 -7.27
CA VAL A 8 2.40 16.63 -6.94
C VAL A 8 3.66 17.40 -6.56
N ILE A 9 4.06 18.40 -7.36
CA ILE A 9 5.22 19.24 -7.09
C ILE A 9 5.05 20.06 -5.80
N SER A 10 3.88 20.62 -5.53
CA SER A 10 3.63 21.34 -4.29
C SER A 10 3.74 20.41 -3.08
N SER A 11 3.26 19.17 -3.22
CA SER A 11 3.38 18.15 -2.17
C SER A 11 4.85 17.78 -1.92
N THR A 12 5.64 17.57 -2.98
CA THR A 12 7.08 17.25 -2.83
C THR A 12 7.85 18.40 -2.19
N LEU A 13 7.57 19.64 -2.58
CA LEU A 13 8.20 20.83 -2.01
C LEU A 13 7.83 21.01 -0.54
N PHE A 14 6.56 20.80 -0.19
CA PHE A 14 6.10 20.89 1.19
C PHE A 14 6.81 19.86 2.07
N GLY A 15 6.82 18.58 1.69
CA GLY A 15 7.55 17.58 2.46
C GLY A 15 9.06 17.83 2.50
N SER A 16 9.66 18.27 1.38
CA SER A 16 11.08 18.63 1.34
C SER A 16 11.42 19.79 2.28
N SER A 17 10.55 20.80 2.37
CA SER A 17 10.72 21.94 3.28
C SER A 17 10.67 21.52 4.75
N VAL A 18 9.79 20.58 5.11
CA VAL A 18 9.73 19.98 6.46
C VAL A 18 11.03 19.23 6.77
N ILE A 19 11.56 18.46 5.82
CA ILE A 19 12.84 17.74 6.00
C ILE A 19 13.98 18.73 6.22
N ILE A 20 14.10 19.79 5.40
CA ILE A 20 15.11 20.84 5.56
C ILE A 20 14.94 21.54 6.92
N PHE A 21 13.70 21.81 7.33
CA PHE A 21 13.43 22.49 8.59
C PHE A 21 14.00 21.71 9.78
N ILE A 22 13.78 20.39 9.81
CA ILE A 22 14.25 19.50 10.88
C ILE A 22 15.75 19.20 10.74
N ARG A 23 16.24 19.02 9.52
CA ARG A 23 17.63 18.62 9.25
C ARG A 23 18.53 19.84 9.15
N ASN A 24 19.54 19.93 10.02
CA ASN A 24 20.53 21.02 10.01
C ASN A 24 21.60 20.90 8.91
N SER A 25 21.45 20.00 7.94
CA SER A 25 22.42 19.80 6.87
C SER A 25 21.72 19.56 5.52
N PRO A 26 22.30 20.08 4.43
CA PRO A 26 21.79 19.80 3.09
C PRO A 26 21.89 18.31 2.77
N TRP A 27 20.85 17.80 2.12
CA TRP A 27 20.77 16.42 1.66
C TRP A 27 20.97 16.32 0.15
N LEU A 28 21.02 15.10 -0.36
CA LEU A 28 21.15 14.85 -1.79
C LEU A 28 19.80 15.14 -2.44
N ILE A 29 19.79 15.85 -3.57
CA ILE A 29 18.59 16.49 -4.12
C ILE A 29 17.51 15.46 -4.45
N THR A 30 17.84 14.37 -5.14
CA THR A 30 16.82 13.40 -5.54
C THR A 30 16.32 12.58 -4.35
N MET A 31 17.22 12.21 -3.43
CA MET A 31 16.82 11.56 -2.17
C MET A 31 15.86 12.43 -1.38
N GLN A 32 16.13 13.73 -1.33
CA GLN A 32 15.28 14.70 -0.67
C GLN A 32 13.95 14.89 -1.40
N THR A 33 13.94 14.93 -2.74
CA THR A 33 12.70 15.03 -3.52
C THR A 33 11.80 13.82 -3.29
N PHE A 34 12.34 12.60 -3.29
CA PHE A 34 11.55 11.39 -3.12
C PHE A 34 11.11 11.15 -1.67
N ALA A 35 11.94 11.49 -0.69
CA ALA A 35 11.55 11.50 0.71
C ALA A 35 10.50 12.60 0.96
N GLY A 36 10.71 13.80 0.39
CA GLY A 36 9.78 14.92 0.45
C GLY A 36 8.44 14.62 -0.22
N TRP A 37 8.42 13.87 -1.32
CA TRP A 37 7.21 13.34 -1.93
C TRP A 37 6.41 12.49 -0.95
N SER A 38 7.01 11.43 -0.41
CA SER A 38 6.32 10.49 0.49
C SER A 38 5.82 11.20 1.75
N LEU A 39 6.63 12.10 2.32
CA LEU A 39 6.28 12.89 3.48
C LEU A 39 5.14 13.86 3.19
N GLY A 40 5.31 14.69 2.16
CA GLY A 40 4.41 15.80 1.85
C GLY A 40 3.04 15.33 1.39
N SER A 41 2.97 14.28 0.58
CA SER A 41 1.72 13.64 0.16
C SER A 41 0.91 13.08 1.34
N MET A 42 1.55 12.45 2.33
CA MET A 42 0.85 12.00 3.54
C MET A 42 0.49 13.15 4.48
N LEU A 43 1.36 14.15 4.64
CA LEU A 43 1.02 15.33 5.45
C LEU A 43 -0.19 16.08 4.89
N ILE A 44 -0.27 16.28 3.57
CA ILE A 44 -1.46 16.90 2.97
C ILE A 44 -2.69 15.99 3.08
N SER A 45 -2.51 14.67 3.08
CA SER A 45 -3.61 13.74 3.35
C SER A 45 -4.13 13.86 4.77
N VAL A 46 -3.27 14.12 5.76
CA VAL A 46 -3.67 14.39 7.15
C VAL A 46 -4.41 15.72 7.27
N ILE A 47 -3.88 16.78 6.64
CA ILE A 47 -4.59 18.08 6.56
C ILE A 47 -5.96 17.87 5.91
N GLY A 48 -6.00 17.07 4.85
CA GLY A 48 -7.19 16.73 4.12
C GLY A 48 -8.22 15.91 4.89
N PHE A 49 -7.76 14.97 5.69
CA PHE A 49 -8.59 14.22 6.61
C PHE A 49 -9.34 15.13 7.57
N VAL A 50 -8.65 16.17 8.09
CA VAL A 50 -9.27 17.17 8.97
C VAL A 50 -10.20 18.10 8.18
N SER A 51 -9.78 18.59 7.02
CA SER A 51 -10.56 19.56 6.24
C SER A 51 -11.83 18.97 5.62
N THR A 52 -11.82 17.69 5.25
CA THR A 52 -13.00 16.97 4.72
C THR A 52 -14.17 16.87 5.70
N TYR A 53 -13.92 17.05 7.00
CA TYR A 53 -14.99 17.20 7.98
C TYR A 53 -15.72 18.54 7.86
N PHE A 54 -14.98 19.63 7.61
CA PHE A 54 -15.53 20.98 7.55
C PHE A 54 -16.09 21.33 6.17
N THR A 55 -15.41 20.88 5.12
CA THR A 55 -15.73 21.22 3.73
C THR A 55 -15.64 19.98 2.85
N PRO A 56 -16.61 19.75 1.95
CA PRO A 56 -16.54 18.64 1.00
C PRO A 56 -15.30 18.75 0.10
N LEU A 57 -14.80 17.61 -0.37
CA LEU A 57 -13.67 17.56 -1.30
C LEU A 57 -14.14 17.96 -2.70
N THR A 58 -14.02 19.24 -3.01
CA THR A 58 -14.32 19.81 -4.34
C THR A 58 -13.05 20.32 -5.01
N PHE A 59 -13.14 20.57 -6.32
CA PHE A 59 -12.07 21.21 -7.10
C PHE A 59 -11.54 22.49 -6.43
N THR A 60 -12.42 23.36 -5.92
CA THR A 60 -12.02 24.61 -5.25
C THR A 60 -11.24 24.37 -3.96
N HIS A 61 -11.68 23.41 -3.14
CA HIS A 61 -10.97 23.02 -1.93
C HIS A 61 -9.57 22.47 -2.26
N THR A 62 -9.41 21.73 -3.36
CA THR A 62 -8.09 21.22 -3.77
C THR A 62 -7.14 22.30 -4.26
N ILE A 63 -7.63 23.31 -4.98
CA ILE A 63 -6.82 24.47 -5.37
C ILE A 63 -6.37 25.24 -4.13
N PHE A 64 -7.27 25.42 -3.16
CA PHE A 64 -6.89 26.07 -1.90
C PHE A 64 -5.77 25.31 -1.19
N LEU A 65 -5.87 23.97 -1.12
CA LEU A 65 -4.82 23.14 -0.55
C LEU A 65 -3.51 23.23 -1.35
N LEU A 66 -3.56 23.26 -2.68
CA LEU A 66 -2.39 23.46 -3.54
C LEU A 66 -1.65 24.77 -3.18
N VAL A 67 -2.38 25.88 -3.12
CA VAL A 67 -1.81 27.19 -2.79
C VAL A 67 -1.26 27.19 -1.36
N SER A 68 -1.99 26.61 -0.41
CA SER A 68 -1.56 26.54 0.99
C SER A 68 -0.24 25.77 1.15
N GLN A 69 -0.01 24.71 0.38
CA GLN A 69 1.24 23.95 0.42
C GLN A 69 2.43 24.81 0.01
N PHE A 70 2.31 25.57 -1.09
CA PHE A 70 3.39 26.48 -1.52
C PHE A 70 3.70 27.53 -0.45
N VAL A 71 2.66 28.17 0.09
CA VAL A 71 2.81 29.20 1.13
C VAL A 71 3.48 28.63 2.37
N LEU A 72 3.02 27.48 2.87
CA LEU A 72 3.62 26.82 4.04
C LEU A 72 5.07 26.41 3.78
N SER A 73 5.37 25.92 2.57
CA SER A 73 6.74 25.56 2.18
C SER A 73 7.69 26.76 2.28
N ILE A 74 7.27 27.92 1.76
CA ILE A 74 8.04 29.16 1.82
C ILE A 74 8.20 29.62 3.27
N ILE A 75 7.13 29.62 4.06
CA ILE A 75 7.17 30.00 5.48
C ILE A 75 8.17 29.14 6.26
N LEU A 76 8.14 27.81 6.08
CA LEU A 76 9.07 26.90 6.76
C LEU A 76 10.54 27.20 6.41
N ILE A 77 10.83 27.49 5.15
CA ILE A 77 12.18 27.87 4.71
C ILE A 77 12.59 29.21 5.34
N MET A 78 11.70 30.21 5.34
CA MET A 78 11.96 31.53 5.94
C MET A 78 12.21 31.44 7.44
N ILE A 79 11.41 30.64 8.17
CA ILE A 79 11.64 30.40 9.61
C ILE A 79 12.99 29.72 9.82
N LYS A 80 13.36 28.73 8.98
CA LYS A 80 14.66 28.06 9.08
C LYS A 80 15.81 29.02 8.87
N MET A 81 15.72 29.94 7.91
CA MET A 81 16.72 30.98 7.69
C MET A 81 16.88 31.87 8.92
N TYR A 82 15.76 32.34 9.47
CA TYR A 82 15.75 33.20 10.65
C TYR A 82 16.43 32.53 11.86
N ILE A 83 16.07 31.27 12.15
CA ILE A 83 16.62 30.51 13.27
C ILE A 83 18.10 30.19 13.06
N SER A 84 18.50 29.77 11.86
CA SER A 84 19.87 29.32 11.59
C SER A 84 20.86 30.46 11.36
N LYS A 85 20.38 31.69 11.13
CA LYS A 85 21.18 32.85 10.69
C LYS A 85 22.06 32.55 9.46
N GLN A 86 21.66 31.58 8.63
CA GLN A 86 22.35 31.22 7.40
C GLN A 86 21.63 31.80 6.18
N PRO A 87 22.36 32.21 5.13
CA PRO A 87 21.75 32.66 3.88
C PRO A 87 21.03 31.50 3.19
N ILE A 88 20.02 31.82 2.37
CA ILE A 88 19.25 30.86 1.56
C ILE A 88 20.17 29.92 0.78
N SER A 89 21.23 30.47 0.19
CA SER A 89 22.18 29.73 -0.63
C SER A 89 22.86 28.58 0.11
N LYS A 90 23.05 28.68 1.43
CA LYS A 90 23.60 27.59 2.25
C LYS A 90 22.55 26.53 2.59
N ILE A 91 21.32 26.96 2.84
CA ILE A 91 20.19 26.08 3.22
C ILE A 91 19.72 25.26 2.01
N ILE A 92 19.62 25.87 0.84
CA ILE A 92 19.21 25.24 -0.43
C ILE A 92 20.45 24.88 -1.26
N THR A 93 21.51 24.38 -0.62
CA THR A 93 22.65 23.87 -1.38
C THR A 93 22.25 22.58 -2.08
N ILE A 94 22.23 22.62 -3.42
CA ILE A 94 21.98 21.45 -4.25
C ILE A 94 23.20 20.53 -4.17
N LYS A 95 23.02 19.33 -3.61
CA LYS A 95 24.01 18.26 -3.66
C LYS A 95 23.49 17.15 -4.55
N ILE A 96 24.23 16.82 -5.60
CA ILE A 96 23.89 15.72 -6.50
C ILE A 96 24.45 14.42 -5.92
N GLU A 97 23.71 13.33 -6.08
CA GLU A 97 24.14 11.98 -5.74
C GLU A 97 25.38 11.60 -6.57
N TYR A 98 26.45 11.16 -5.90
CA TYR A 98 27.70 10.81 -6.58
C TYR A 98 27.64 9.48 -7.35
N SER A 99 26.70 8.58 -7.03
CA SER A 99 26.67 7.25 -7.61
C SER A 99 25.86 7.22 -8.91
N SER A 100 26.52 7.01 -10.05
CA SER A 100 25.85 6.80 -11.34
C SER A 100 24.91 5.58 -11.33
N SER A 101 25.24 4.55 -10.54
CA SER A 101 24.41 3.36 -10.39
C SER A 101 23.02 3.66 -9.81
N PHE A 102 22.89 4.72 -9.02
CA PHE A 102 21.61 5.16 -8.47
C PHE A 102 20.64 5.62 -9.56
N PHE A 103 21.10 6.52 -10.44
CA PHE A 103 20.31 7.03 -11.56
C PHE A 103 19.98 5.94 -12.58
N LEU A 104 20.90 5.01 -12.83
CA LEU A 104 20.66 3.87 -13.71
C LEU A 104 19.52 2.98 -13.18
N VAL A 105 19.51 2.66 -11.87
CA VAL A 105 18.42 1.87 -11.29
C VAL A 105 17.11 2.63 -11.30
N LEU A 106 17.11 3.93 -10.99
CA LEU A 106 15.90 4.75 -11.10
C LEU A 106 15.32 4.73 -12.52
N ALA A 107 16.17 4.86 -13.55
CA ALA A 107 15.72 4.81 -14.95
C ALA A 107 15.15 3.43 -15.32
N ILE A 108 15.82 2.34 -14.96
CA ILE A 108 15.34 0.97 -15.24
C ILE A 108 14.00 0.71 -14.56
N VAL A 109 13.92 0.96 -13.25
CA VAL A 109 12.71 0.73 -12.46
C VAL A 109 11.58 1.65 -12.90
N GLY A 110 11.89 2.92 -13.18
CA GLY A 110 10.93 3.91 -13.68
C GLY A 110 10.33 3.51 -15.02
N PHE A 111 11.13 2.99 -15.95
CA PHE A 111 10.62 2.48 -17.23
C PHE A 111 9.73 1.24 -17.03
N LEU A 112 10.17 0.30 -16.18
CA LEU A 112 9.42 -0.93 -15.93
C LEU A 112 8.06 -0.66 -15.27
N ILE A 113 7.98 0.29 -14.34
CA ILE A 113 6.70 0.58 -13.66
C ILE A 113 5.73 1.27 -14.63
N ILE A 114 6.19 2.19 -15.47
CA ILE A 114 5.35 2.80 -16.51
C ILE A 114 4.80 1.73 -17.47
N LYS A 115 5.65 0.79 -17.89
CA LYS A 115 5.23 -0.33 -18.74
C LYS A 115 4.17 -1.19 -18.04
N TYR A 116 4.42 -1.56 -16.78
CA TYR A 116 3.51 -2.39 -15.98
C TYR A 116 2.15 -1.71 -15.75
N GLU A 117 2.15 -0.43 -15.36
CA GLU A 117 0.94 0.35 -15.12
C GLU A 117 0.11 0.52 -16.41
N ASN A 118 0.78 0.80 -17.53
CA ASN A 118 0.10 0.89 -18.83
C ASN A 118 -0.57 -0.44 -19.20
N GLN A 119 0.10 -1.58 -19.00
CA GLN A 119 -0.49 -2.90 -19.27
C GLN A 119 -1.65 -3.25 -18.32
N SER A 120 -1.53 -2.85 -17.05
CA SER A 120 -2.53 -3.12 -16.01
C SER A 120 -3.80 -2.27 -16.19
N TYR A 121 -3.67 -1.01 -16.61
CA TYR A 121 -4.79 -0.09 -16.76
C TYR A 121 -5.30 0.12 -18.19
N TYR A 122 -4.69 -0.51 -19.21
CA TYR A 122 -5.02 -0.29 -20.62
C TYR A 122 -6.54 -0.34 -20.93
N ASN A 123 -7.24 -1.29 -20.32
CA ASN A 123 -8.69 -1.51 -20.49
C ASN A 123 -9.48 -1.25 -19.20
N PHE A 124 -8.95 -0.46 -18.27
CA PHE A 124 -9.66 -0.15 -17.03
C PHE A 124 -10.88 0.76 -17.32
N PRO A 125 -12.04 0.53 -16.68
CA PRO A 125 -12.31 -0.47 -15.63
C PRO A 125 -12.92 -1.78 -16.14
N ASP A 126 -13.06 -1.98 -17.44
CA ASP A 126 -13.68 -3.18 -18.03
C ASP A 126 -12.88 -4.45 -17.71
N ILE A 127 -11.54 -4.36 -17.74
CA ILE A 127 -10.63 -5.47 -17.49
C ILE A 127 -9.49 -5.00 -16.59
N LEU A 128 -9.17 -5.81 -15.58
CA LEU A 128 -8.14 -5.51 -14.58
C LEU A 128 -7.40 -6.78 -14.12
N PRO A 129 -6.15 -6.66 -13.62
CA PRO A 129 -5.41 -7.78 -13.06
C PRO A 129 -6.19 -8.46 -11.93
N SER A 130 -6.28 -9.79 -11.94
CA SER A 130 -7.12 -10.55 -10.99
C SER A 130 -6.75 -10.27 -9.53
N TYR A 131 -5.45 -10.19 -9.24
CA TYR A 131 -4.92 -9.93 -7.91
C TYR A 131 -5.17 -8.49 -7.44
N GLY A 132 -5.37 -7.56 -8.36
CA GLY A 132 -5.71 -6.17 -8.04
C GLY A 132 -7.19 -5.98 -7.72
N ARG A 133 -8.06 -6.94 -8.05
CA ARG A 133 -9.52 -6.76 -7.99
C ARG A 133 -10.01 -6.21 -6.66
N GLN A 134 -9.70 -6.88 -5.56
CA GLN A 134 -10.16 -6.50 -4.22
C GLN A 134 -9.57 -5.16 -3.77
N ILE A 135 -8.30 -4.92 -4.10
CA ILE A 135 -7.62 -3.64 -3.84
C ILE A 135 -8.38 -2.53 -4.57
N PHE A 136 -8.65 -2.69 -5.86
CA PHE A 136 -9.41 -1.70 -6.62
C PHE A 136 -10.82 -1.49 -6.08
N GLU A 137 -11.50 -2.58 -5.72
CA GLU A 137 -12.85 -2.49 -5.18
C GLU A 137 -12.90 -1.65 -3.89
N LEU A 138 -11.96 -1.88 -2.98
CA LEU A 138 -11.86 -1.15 -1.72
C LEU A 138 -11.42 0.31 -1.93
N GLU A 139 -10.36 0.53 -2.71
CA GLU A 139 -9.75 1.86 -2.83
C GLU A 139 -10.60 2.79 -3.69
N HIS A 140 -11.11 2.31 -4.83
CA HIS A 140 -11.91 3.11 -5.75
C HIS A 140 -13.28 3.45 -5.14
N SER A 141 -13.91 2.51 -4.43
CA SER A 141 -15.19 2.79 -3.77
C SER A 141 -15.07 3.88 -2.72
N PHE A 142 -14.00 3.86 -1.91
CA PHE A 142 -13.75 4.91 -0.93
C PHE A 142 -13.52 6.25 -1.61
N VAL A 143 -12.69 6.30 -2.65
CA VAL A 143 -12.42 7.52 -3.42
C VAL A 143 -13.72 8.11 -3.99
N SER A 144 -14.54 7.30 -4.64
CA SER A 144 -15.86 7.70 -5.15
C SER A 144 -16.79 8.16 -4.03
N SER A 145 -16.75 7.50 -2.87
CA SER A 145 -17.56 7.87 -1.71
C SER A 145 -17.25 9.27 -1.17
N ILE A 146 -15.99 9.70 -1.22
CA ILE A 146 -15.57 11.05 -0.82
C ILE A 146 -15.94 12.08 -1.88
N LEU A 147 -15.82 11.74 -3.16
CA LEU A 147 -16.03 12.68 -4.25
C LEU A 147 -17.52 12.97 -4.50
N SER A 148 -18.37 11.95 -4.40
CA SER A 148 -19.78 12.10 -4.77
C SER A 148 -20.75 11.33 -3.88
N GLY A 149 -20.27 10.52 -2.93
CA GLY A 149 -21.09 9.54 -2.22
C GLY A 149 -21.23 9.78 -0.72
N VAL A 150 -21.34 8.69 0.05
CA VAL A 150 -21.74 8.73 1.47
C VAL A 150 -20.77 9.55 2.35
N ASN A 151 -19.51 9.66 1.93
CA ASN A 151 -18.46 10.42 2.62
C ASN A 151 -18.25 11.84 2.05
N TYR A 152 -19.04 12.28 1.06
CA TYR A 152 -18.96 13.63 0.50
C TYR A 152 -19.14 14.71 1.57
N LYS A 153 -20.08 14.48 2.48
CA LYS A 153 -20.19 15.22 3.75
C LYS A 153 -19.97 14.25 4.90
N ARG A 154 -18.76 14.31 5.45
CA ARG A 154 -18.35 13.43 6.53
C ARG A 154 -19.14 13.74 7.80
N LYS A 155 -19.89 12.75 8.31
CA LYS A 155 -20.73 12.89 9.53
C LYS A 155 -19.94 12.82 10.84
N ASN A 156 -18.82 12.08 10.85
CA ASN A 156 -18.01 11.83 12.05
C ASN A 156 -16.61 12.41 11.90
N PHE A 157 -16.09 13.12 12.91
CA PHE A 157 -14.76 13.73 12.85
C PHE A 157 -13.60 12.72 12.76
N ILE A 158 -13.76 11.54 13.39
CA ILE A 158 -12.68 10.54 13.52
C ILE A 158 -12.79 9.42 12.48
N LEU A 159 -14.00 9.11 12.00
CA LEU A 159 -14.26 7.95 11.15
C LEU A 159 -14.94 8.34 9.83
N PHE A 160 -14.75 7.50 8.81
CA PHE A 160 -15.51 7.54 7.56
C PHE A 160 -16.50 6.37 7.55
N SER A 161 -17.62 6.54 6.87
CA SER A 161 -18.56 5.45 6.64
C SER A 161 -18.01 4.47 5.60
N ASP A 162 -18.27 3.18 5.78
CA ASP A 162 -17.93 2.16 4.78
C ASP A 162 -19.00 2.14 3.68
N PRO A 163 -18.65 2.34 2.39
CA PRO A 163 -19.61 2.27 1.30
C PRO A 163 -20.15 0.85 1.04
N TYR A 164 -19.47 -0.21 1.50
CA TYR A 164 -19.90 -1.61 1.32
C TYR A 164 -20.77 -2.16 2.44
N LEU A 165 -20.80 -1.51 3.60
CA LEU A 165 -21.53 -2.01 4.76
C LEU A 165 -22.39 -0.93 5.39
N MET A 166 -23.67 -1.23 5.55
CA MET A 166 -24.60 -0.37 6.28
C MET A 166 -24.14 -0.14 7.72
N ASN A 167 -24.12 1.12 8.13
CA ASN A 167 -23.81 1.59 9.49
C ASN A 167 -22.42 1.18 10.03
N GLN A 168 -21.51 0.75 9.16
CA GLN A 168 -20.14 0.42 9.55
C GLN A 168 -19.16 1.52 9.16
N THR A 169 -17.98 1.46 9.77
CA THR A 169 -16.92 2.43 9.55
C THR A 169 -15.82 1.84 8.68
N TYR A 170 -15.28 2.64 7.77
CA TYR A 170 -14.20 2.24 6.89
C TYR A 170 -12.95 1.84 7.71
N VAL A 171 -12.60 0.56 7.61
CA VAL A 171 -11.57 -0.11 8.41
C VAL A 171 -10.17 0.27 7.94
N SER A 172 -9.95 0.34 6.63
CA SER A 172 -8.62 0.57 6.09
C SER A 172 -8.18 2.05 6.19
N SER A 173 -6.90 2.30 5.86
CA SER A 173 -6.31 3.63 6.00
C SER A 173 -6.85 4.60 4.95
N ALA A 174 -7.53 5.65 5.40
CA ALA A 174 -8.13 6.65 4.51
C ALA A 174 -7.11 7.59 3.84
N LEU A 175 -5.93 7.80 4.44
CA LEU A 175 -5.00 8.86 4.03
C LEU A 175 -4.54 8.74 2.57
N PRO A 176 -4.05 7.58 2.09
CA PRO A 176 -3.66 7.40 0.69
C PRO A 176 -4.79 7.71 -0.31
N HIS A 177 -6.02 7.37 0.06
CA HIS A 177 -7.18 7.53 -0.81
C HIS A 177 -7.69 8.98 -0.83
N ILE A 178 -7.52 9.72 0.27
CA ILE A 178 -7.77 11.17 0.29
C ILE A 178 -6.83 11.87 -0.69
N TYR A 179 -5.53 11.50 -0.70
CA TYR A 179 -4.59 12.02 -1.69
C TYR A 179 -5.04 11.72 -3.12
N THR A 180 -5.44 10.48 -3.38
CA THR A 180 -5.93 10.03 -4.68
C THR A 180 -7.18 10.83 -5.11
N SER A 181 -8.09 11.09 -4.18
CA SER A 181 -9.29 11.90 -4.40
C SER A 181 -8.95 13.33 -4.81
N TYR A 182 -7.88 13.92 -4.26
CA TYR A 182 -7.41 15.24 -4.70
C TYR A 182 -6.98 15.25 -6.15
N LEU A 183 -6.17 14.28 -6.59
CA LEU A 183 -5.74 14.21 -7.98
C LEU A 183 -6.94 14.06 -8.94
N ILE A 184 -7.92 13.23 -8.57
CA ILE A 184 -9.12 13.01 -9.39
C ILE A 184 -9.98 14.27 -9.45
N SER A 185 -10.15 14.98 -8.33
CA SER A 185 -10.93 16.22 -8.30
C SER A 185 -10.31 17.33 -9.18
N LEU A 186 -9.01 17.27 -9.48
CA LEU A 186 -8.31 18.15 -10.43
C LEU A 186 -8.53 17.75 -11.90
N GLY A 187 -9.42 16.79 -12.17
CA GLY A 187 -9.88 16.39 -13.50
C GLY A 187 -9.05 15.27 -14.13
N VAL A 188 -8.35 14.46 -13.32
CA VAL A 188 -7.58 13.30 -13.80
C VAL A 188 -8.37 12.01 -13.52
N SER A 189 -8.24 11.00 -14.37
CA SER A 189 -8.92 9.71 -14.18
C SER A 189 -8.32 8.92 -13.00
N TYR A 190 -9.06 7.97 -12.42
CA TYR A 190 -8.54 7.10 -11.36
C TYR A 190 -7.28 6.32 -11.80
N PRO A 191 -7.22 5.72 -13.01
CA PRO A 191 -6.00 5.07 -13.51
C PRO A 191 -4.80 6.00 -13.57
N ASP A 192 -4.96 7.20 -14.14
CA ASP A 192 -3.87 8.16 -14.29
C ASP A 192 -3.37 8.64 -12.91
N ALA A 193 -4.29 8.93 -11.98
CA ALA A 193 -3.94 9.30 -10.62
C ALA A 193 -3.19 8.17 -9.90
N SER A 194 -3.66 6.94 -10.07
CA SER A 194 -3.03 5.75 -9.50
C SER A 194 -1.63 5.52 -10.06
N ALA A 195 -1.47 5.63 -11.39
CA ALA A 195 -0.19 5.46 -12.06
C ALA A 195 0.83 6.53 -11.63
N ILE A 196 0.41 7.79 -11.48
CA ILE A 196 1.27 8.88 -10.97
C ILE A 196 1.73 8.57 -9.53
N ILE A 197 0.81 8.16 -8.65
CA ILE A 197 1.13 7.82 -7.26
C ILE A 197 2.07 6.62 -7.20
N SER A 198 1.74 5.55 -7.91
CA SER A 198 2.56 4.32 -7.99
C SER A 198 3.96 4.62 -8.50
N PHE A 199 4.09 5.39 -9.59
CA PHE A 199 5.37 5.80 -10.15
C PHE A 199 6.23 6.53 -9.12
N MET A 200 5.67 7.57 -8.49
CA MET A 200 6.40 8.37 -7.50
C MET A 200 6.77 7.57 -6.26
N ASN A 201 5.88 6.69 -5.78
CA ASN A 201 6.12 5.81 -4.63
C ASN A 201 7.14 4.70 -4.93
N THR A 202 7.16 4.19 -6.16
CA THR A 202 8.15 3.19 -6.59
C THR A 202 9.55 3.80 -6.64
N LEU A 203 9.70 4.99 -7.23
CA LEU A 203 10.98 5.71 -7.22
C LEU A 203 11.40 6.12 -5.80
N SER A 204 10.42 6.48 -4.96
CA SER A 204 10.65 6.73 -3.54
C SER A 204 11.15 5.50 -2.80
N THR A 205 10.60 4.32 -3.12
CA THR A 205 11.06 3.04 -2.57
C THR A 205 12.48 2.71 -3.04
N VAL A 206 12.80 2.91 -4.33
CA VAL A 206 14.18 2.78 -4.86
C VAL A 206 15.14 3.66 -4.07
N SER A 207 14.79 4.94 -3.87
CA SER A 207 15.57 5.89 -3.10
C SER A 207 15.76 5.46 -1.65
N ALA A 208 14.68 5.03 -0.98
CA ALA A 208 14.70 4.58 0.41
C ALA A 208 15.57 3.32 0.58
N VAL A 209 15.39 2.31 -0.28
CA VAL A 209 16.14 1.05 -0.23
C VAL A 209 17.61 1.27 -0.58
N PHE A 210 17.91 2.14 -1.55
CA PHE A 210 19.30 2.47 -1.90
C PHE A 210 20.02 3.11 -0.70
N LEU A 211 19.38 4.09 -0.07
CA LEU A 211 19.91 4.76 1.11
C LEU A 211 20.02 3.82 2.31
N TYR A 212 19.03 2.95 2.53
CA TYR A 212 19.07 1.93 3.58
C TYR A 212 20.17 0.89 3.32
N GLY A 213 20.33 0.45 2.08
CA GLY A 213 21.33 -0.51 1.63
C GLY A 213 22.77 -0.04 1.86
N HIS A 214 23.00 1.28 1.94
CA HIS A 214 24.31 1.84 2.32
C HIS A 214 24.79 1.34 3.68
N LEU A 215 23.88 1.05 4.62
CA LEU A 215 24.18 0.53 5.95
C LEU A 215 24.67 -0.93 5.94
N TYR A 216 24.43 -1.66 4.85
CA TYR A 216 24.74 -3.09 4.72
C TYR A 216 25.89 -3.35 3.74
N ALA A 217 25.79 -2.83 2.51
CA ALA A 217 26.79 -3.02 1.47
C ALA A 217 26.94 -1.73 0.61
N PRO A 218 27.79 -0.78 1.01
CA PRO A 218 27.86 0.56 0.42
C PRO A 218 28.25 0.57 -1.07
N ASN A 219 29.00 -0.41 -1.55
CA ASN A 219 29.43 -0.48 -2.95
C ASN A 219 28.43 -1.24 -3.86
N TYR A 220 27.39 -1.84 -3.29
CA TYR A 220 26.47 -2.75 -3.99
C TYR A 220 25.00 -2.38 -3.74
N GLN A 221 24.72 -1.12 -3.39
CA GLN A 221 23.38 -0.61 -3.08
C GLN A 221 22.39 -0.88 -4.22
N TYR A 222 22.82 -0.71 -5.47
CA TYR A 222 22.00 -0.96 -6.66
C TYR A 222 21.52 -2.43 -6.76
N LEU A 223 22.36 -3.41 -6.37
CA LEU A 223 21.97 -4.82 -6.36
C LEU A 223 20.92 -5.08 -5.29
N ILE A 224 21.07 -4.48 -4.10
CA ILE A 224 20.08 -4.60 -3.02
C ILE A 224 18.72 -4.11 -3.51
N VAL A 225 18.65 -2.97 -4.20
CA VAL A 225 17.40 -2.45 -4.76
C VAL A 225 16.78 -3.42 -5.76
N LEU A 226 17.55 -3.93 -6.72
CA LEU A 226 17.03 -4.84 -7.75
C LEU A 226 16.52 -6.15 -7.14
N ILE A 227 17.28 -6.73 -6.21
CA ILE A 227 16.93 -7.98 -5.53
C ILE A 227 15.70 -7.80 -4.63
N TYR A 228 15.57 -6.62 -4.01
CA TYR A 228 14.41 -6.27 -3.19
C TYR A 228 13.14 -6.13 -4.03
N LEU A 229 13.17 -5.33 -5.11
CA LEU A 229 12.00 -5.06 -5.94
C LEU A 229 11.57 -6.28 -6.77
N PHE A 230 12.54 -7.00 -7.32
CA PHE A 230 12.28 -8.16 -8.17
C PHE A 230 12.42 -9.46 -7.39
N ASN A 231 12.07 -9.48 -6.10
CA ASN A 231 11.99 -10.74 -5.36
C ASN A 231 10.74 -11.52 -5.82
N GLY A 232 10.94 -12.64 -6.53
CA GLY A 232 9.88 -13.56 -6.92
C GLY A 232 9.81 -14.84 -6.08
N GLY A 233 10.51 -14.92 -4.96
CA GLY A 233 10.54 -16.13 -4.13
C GLY A 233 10.92 -17.38 -4.93
N SER A 234 10.10 -18.42 -4.78
CA SER A 234 10.21 -19.70 -5.49
C SER A 234 9.52 -19.77 -6.85
N SER A 235 9.01 -18.65 -7.39
CA SER A 235 8.16 -18.63 -8.60
C SER A 235 8.75 -19.36 -9.80
N LEU A 236 10.05 -19.24 -10.01
CA LEU A 236 10.79 -19.88 -11.11
C LEU A 236 10.71 -21.41 -11.03
N PHE A 237 10.74 -21.98 -9.83
CA PHE A 237 10.62 -23.42 -9.62
C PHE A 237 9.17 -23.88 -9.79
N ASN A 238 8.20 -23.05 -9.38
CA ASN A 238 6.77 -23.35 -9.49
C ASN A 238 6.28 -23.34 -10.94
N LEU A 239 6.83 -22.44 -11.78
CA LEU A 239 6.53 -22.37 -13.22
C LEU A 239 6.88 -23.64 -13.99
N LYS A 240 7.83 -24.44 -13.50
CA LYS A 240 8.23 -25.69 -14.18
C LYS A 240 7.33 -26.87 -13.84
N ASN A 241 6.58 -26.80 -12.75
CA ASN A 241 5.84 -27.94 -12.23
C ASN A 241 4.32 -27.85 -12.48
N GLY A 242 3.75 -26.65 -12.59
CA GLY A 242 2.30 -26.44 -12.67
C GLY A 242 1.76 -25.97 -14.04
N ASN A 243 0.44 -26.11 -14.23
CA ASN A 243 -0.28 -25.46 -15.33
C ASN A 243 -0.14 -23.93 -15.19
N LEU A 244 0.53 -23.33 -16.17
CA LEU A 244 1.07 -21.96 -16.23
C LEU A 244 0.10 -20.79 -15.96
N PHE A 245 -1.20 -21.03 -15.79
CA PHE A 245 -2.23 -19.97 -15.90
C PHE A 245 -3.04 -19.69 -14.62
N GLU A 246 -2.87 -20.47 -13.55
CA GLU A 246 -3.65 -20.26 -12.31
C GLU A 246 -2.88 -19.53 -11.20
N TYR A 247 -1.55 -19.43 -11.29
CA TYR A 247 -0.66 -18.99 -10.22
C TYR A 247 0.09 -17.68 -10.57
N ASP A 248 0.20 -16.71 -9.65
CA ASP A 248 1.13 -15.56 -9.77
C ASP A 248 2.59 -15.95 -9.52
N GLY A 249 2.83 -17.19 -9.12
CA GLY A 249 4.13 -17.81 -8.88
C GLY A 249 4.73 -17.50 -7.50
N VAL A 250 4.33 -16.42 -6.83
CA VAL A 250 4.80 -16.04 -5.49
C VAL A 250 3.77 -16.38 -4.44
N HIS A 251 2.57 -15.81 -4.55
CA HIS A 251 1.49 -16.01 -3.59
C HIS A 251 0.90 -17.40 -3.73
N ASN A 252 0.77 -17.95 -4.95
CA ASN A 252 0.20 -19.28 -5.12
C ASN A 252 1.30 -20.27 -5.56
N THR A 253 1.58 -21.26 -4.72
CA THR A 253 2.42 -22.41 -5.06
C THR A 253 1.54 -23.66 -5.17
N GLU A 254 2.03 -24.72 -5.81
CA GLU A 254 1.32 -26.02 -5.85
C GLU A 254 1.00 -26.56 -4.45
N ARG A 255 1.76 -26.08 -3.45
CA ARG A 255 1.65 -26.47 -2.06
C ARG A 255 0.67 -25.62 -1.29
N GLY A 256 0.25 -24.46 -1.81
CA GLY A 256 -0.72 -23.56 -1.19
C GLY A 256 -0.45 -22.07 -1.40
N GLU A 257 -1.30 -21.23 -0.79
CA GLU A 257 -1.13 -19.78 -0.80
C GLU A 257 -0.04 -19.36 0.21
N THR A 258 1.11 -18.88 -0.26
CA THR A 258 2.16 -18.25 0.56
C THR A 258 1.68 -16.88 1.03
N PRO A 259 2.16 -16.38 2.18
CA PRO A 259 1.71 -15.09 2.67
C PRO A 259 2.30 -13.89 1.89
N HIS A 260 3.13 -14.11 0.87
CA HIS A 260 3.91 -13.06 0.22
C HIS A 260 3.39 -12.75 -1.18
N PHE A 261 3.19 -11.47 -1.42
CA PHE A 261 2.82 -10.91 -2.70
C PHE A 261 4.04 -10.24 -3.34
N GLN A 262 4.06 -10.19 -4.67
CA GLN A 262 5.11 -9.46 -5.38
C GLN A 262 4.99 -7.95 -5.09
N ILE A 263 5.94 -7.44 -4.29
CA ILE A 263 6.26 -6.03 -4.02
C ILE A 263 6.10 -5.11 -5.23
N PHE A 264 6.78 -5.37 -6.33
CA PHE A 264 6.80 -4.42 -7.45
C PHE A 264 5.41 -4.29 -8.10
N ALA A 265 4.77 -5.41 -8.43
CA ALA A 265 3.49 -5.42 -9.13
C ALA A 265 2.31 -5.10 -8.20
N ILE A 266 2.18 -5.81 -7.08
CA ILE A 266 1.00 -5.75 -6.23
C ILE A 266 1.11 -4.60 -5.23
N HIS A 267 2.18 -4.55 -4.44
CA HIS A 267 2.32 -3.55 -3.39
C HIS A 267 2.65 -2.15 -3.91
N LEU A 268 3.54 -2.01 -4.89
CA LEU A 268 3.93 -0.71 -5.42
C LEU A 268 3.04 -0.27 -6.60
N GLY A 269 2.65 -1.21 -7.47
CA GLY A 269 1.79 -0.96 -8.61
C GLY A 269 0.32 -0.74 -8.25
N LEU A 270 -0.31 -1.74 -7.62
CA LEU A 270 -1.77 -1.79 -7.50
C LEU A 270 -2.30 -1.11 -6.23
N SER A 271 -1.67 -1.31 -5.07
CA SER A 271 -2.17 -0.78 -3.79
C SER A 271 -1.51 0.52 -3.32
N LYS A 272 -2.34 1.50 -2.95
CA LYS A 272 -1.91 2.83 -2.51
C LYS A 272 -1.54 2.80 -1.04
N THR A 273 -2.23 1.98 -0.24
CA THR A 273 -1.88 1.79 1.18
C THR A 273 -0.49 1.19 1.35
N SER A 274 -0.16 0.15 0.59
CA SER A 274 1.17 -0.47 0.58
C SER A 274 2.23 0.45 -0.03
N SER A 275 1.94 1.07 -1.18
CA SER A 275 2.93 1.90 -1.89
C SER A 275 3.35 3.15 -1.12
N PHE A 276 2.51 3.68 -0.21
CA PHE A 276 2.95 4.70 0.74
C PHE A 276 3.61 4.10 2.00
N SER A 277 3.10 2.98 2.52
CA SER A 277 3.62 2.37 3.75
C SER A 277 5.09 1.91 3.61
N ILE A 278 5.43 1.28 2.49
CA ILE A 278 6.75 0.72 2.22
C ILE A 278 7.86 1.79 2.24
N PRO A 279 7.85 2.83 1.37
CA PRO A 279 8.91 3.84 1.35
C PRO A 279 8.98 4.63 2.66
N LEU A 280 7.83 4.98 3.27
CA LEU A 280 7.82 5.71 4.55
C LEU A 280 8.51 4.92 5.66
N ALA A 281 8.21 3.63 5.77
CA ALA A 281 8.82 2.75 6.76
C ALA A 281 10.32 2.54 6.51
N ILE A 282 10.74 2.35 5.25
CA ILE A 282 12.18 2.20 4.93
C ILE A 282 12.93 3.51 5.22
N TYR A 283 12.37 4.68 4.89
CA TYR A 283 12.96 5.95 5.30
C TYR A 283 13.03 6.08 6.81
N ALA A 284 11.94 5.76 7.53
CA ALA A 284 11.91 5.78 8.99
C ALA A 284 13.02 4.90 9.58
N LEU A 285 13.19 3.67 9.08
CA LEU A 285 14.24 2.74 9.50
C LEU A 285 15.63 3.25 9.15
N SER A 286 15.81 3.85 7.97
CA SER A 286 17.10 4.39 7.57
C SER A 286 17.56 5.52 8.49
N PHE A 287 16.66 6.43 8.87
CA PHE A 287 16.98 7.49 9.82
C PHE A 287 17.19 6.94 11.22
N LEU A 288 16.40 5.94 11.64
CA LEU A 288 16.57 5.26 12.92
C LEU A 288 17.98 4.65 13.04
N GLN A 289 18.39 3.85 12.06
CA GLN A 289 19.61 3.06 12.13
C GLN A 289 20.88 3.84 11.76
N ALA A 290 20.77 4.93 10.99
CA ALA A 290 21.90 5.80 10.67
C ALA A 290 22.45 6.57 11.90
N THR A 291 21.63 6.75 12.95
CA THR A 291 22.03 7.43 14.19
C THR A 291 23.17 6.71 14.93
N GLN A 292 23.28 5.38 14.78
CA GLN A 292 24.33 4.58 15.41
C GLN A 292 25.72 4.90 14.84
N THR A 293 25.80 5.39 13.60
CA THR A 293 27.06 5.71 12.92
C THR A 293 27.44 7.19 13.02
N ASN A 294 26.47 8.11 13.17
CA ASN A 294 26.71 9.55 13.10
C ASN A 294 26.28 10.28 14.40
N LYS A 295 27.24 10.53 15.30
CA LYS A 295 26.99 11.14 16.63
C LYS A 295 26.52 12.61 16.59
N VAL A 296 26.78 13.35 15.50
CA VAL A 296 26.62 14.81 15.47
C VAL A 296 25.17 15.28 15.29
N ASN A 297 24.26 14.44 14.77
CA ASN A 297 22.88 14.83 14.43
C ASN A 297 21.81 13.81 14.88
N PHE A 298 22.05 13.07 15.96
CA PHE A 298 21.19 11.95 16.35
C PHE A 298 19.72 12.37 16.58
N ARG A 299 19.48 13.51 17.26
CA ARG A 299 18.12 13.96 17.62
C ARG A 299 17.25 14.29 16.40
N SER A 300 17.80 14.99 15.40
CA SER A 300 17.04 15.34 14.19
C SER A 300 16.70 14.12 13.35
N GLN A 301 17.58 13.12 13.31
CA GLN A 301 17.31 11.84 12.65
C GLN A 301 16.21 11.05 13.35
N TYR A 302 16.19 10.98 14.68
CA TYR A 302 15.07 10.32 15.40
C TYR A 302 13.73 11.05 15.22
N ILE A 303 13.73 12.39 15.22
CA ILE A 303 12.50 13.17 14.95
C ILE A 303 11.99 12.89 13.53
N LEU A 304 12.88 12.89 12.53
CA LEU A 304 12.51 12.52 11.16
C LEU A 304 11.98 11.09 11.11
N SER A 305 12.70 10.14 11.72
CA SER A 305 12.28 8.74 11.80
C SER A 305 10.87 8.59 12.37
N GLY A 306 10.58 9.27 13.49
CA GLY A 306 9.26 9.26 14.11
C GLY A 306 8.17 9.92 13.25
N LEU A 307 8.51 11.01 12.55
CA LEU A 307 7.57 11.71 11.66
C LEU A 307 7.23 10.88 10.41
N PHE A 308 8.20 10.18 9.83
CA PHE A 308 7.94 9.21 8.77
C PHE A 308 7.08 8.05 9.29
N ALA A 309 7.41 7.54 10.49
CA ALA A 309 6.70 6.41 11.11
C ALA A 309 5.24 6.72 11.44
N SER A 310 4.94 7.93 11.91
CA SER A 310 3.56 8.31 12.26
C SER A 310 2.63 8.32 11.04
N LEU A 311 3.19 8.65 9.87
CA LEU A 311 2.47 8.76 8.61
C LEU A 311 2.33 7.42 7.85
N ILE A 312 2.91 6.32 8.34
CA ILE A 312 2.76 4.98 7.72
C ILE A 312 1.26 4.60 7.70
N PRO A 313 0.63 4.40 6.54
CA PRO A 313 -0.81 4.08 6.48
C PRO A 313 -1.18 2.75 7.12
N SER A 314 -0.37 1.70 6.90
CA SER A 314 -0.61 0.35 7.43
C SER A 314 -0.35 0.28 8.93
N PHE A 315 -1.27 -0.36 9.65
CA PHE A 315 -1.15 -0.57 11.09
C PHE A 315 -0.08 -1.61 11.42
N SER A 316 -0.11 -2.78 10.76
CA SER A 316 0.92 -3.82 10.89
C SER A 316 2.33 -3.27 10.68
N THR A 317 2.54 -2.47 9.62
CA THR A 317 3.84 -1.85 9.34
C THR A 317 4.23 -0.82 10.40
N SER A 318 3.26 -0.05 10.91
CA SER A 318 3.51 0.90 11.99
C SER A 318 4.00 0.17 13.25
N ILE A 319 3.27 -0.86 13.73
CA ILE A 319 3.67 -1.62 14.93
C ILE A 319 5.03 -2.26 14.76
N ALA A 320 5.26 -2.94 13.64
CA ALA A 320 6.54 -3.59 13.40
C ALA A 320 7.69 -2.58 13.38
N PHE A 321 7.49 -1.38 12.83
CA PHE A 321 8.49 -0.31 12.93
C PHE A 321 8.74 0.09 14.39
N PHE A 322 7.70 0.27 15.20
CA PHE A 322 7.85 0.64 16.60
C PHE A 322 8.53 -0.45 17.44
N ILE A 323 8.25 -1.73 17.20
CA ILE A 323 8.98 -2.85 17.83
C ILE A 323 10.47 -2.75 17.48
N CYS A 324 10.81 -2.52 16.21
CA CYS A 324 12.20 -2.28 15.81
C CYS A 324 12.78 -1.04 16.51
N GLY A 325 12.03 0.05 16.55
CA GLY A 325 12.40 1.35 17.12
C GLY A 325 12.73 1.29 18.60
N LEU A 326 11.91 0.62 19.41
CA LEU A 326 12.04 0.55 20.87
C LEU A 326 13.33 -0.13 21.34
N ASN A 327 13.97 -0.92 20.48
CA ASN A 327 15.23 -1.58 20.79
C ASN A 327 16.46 -0.65 20.71
N TYR A 328 16.29 0.65 20.41
CA TYR A 328 17.37 1.61 20.36
C TYR A 328 17.32 2.56 21.56
N TYR A 329 18.40 2.61 22.36
CA TYR A 329 18.43 3.35 23.63
C TYR A 329 17.95 4.80 23.55
N PHE A 330 18.42 5.58 22.57
CA PHE A 330 18.05 6.99 22.41
C PHE A 330 16.72 7.21 21.68
N SER A 331 16.14 6.16 21.12
CA SER A 331 14.90 6.26 20.37
C SER A 331 13.70 6.42 21.30
N PHE A 332 13.73 5.83 22.50
CA PHE A 332 12.58 5.78 23.38
C PHE A 332 12.03 7.18 23.68
N THR A 333 12.88 8.12 24.10
CA THR A 333 12.43 9.48 24.45
C THR A 333 11.97 10.31 23.26
N THR A 334 12.45 10.00 22.04
CA THR A 334 12.21 10.82 20.85
C THR A 334 11.16 10.24 19.91
N LEU A 335 10.98 8.92 19.88
CA LEU A 335 9.97 8.21 19.09
C LEU A 335 8.66 7.98 19.86
N LEU A 336 8.69 7.89 21.19
CA LEU A 336 7.48 7.64 21.99
C LEU A 336 6.32 8.61 21.70
N PRO A 337 6.53 9.93 21.48
CA PRO A 337 5.43 10.82 21.11
C PRO A 337 4.69 10.39 19.83
N PHE A 338 5.40 9.74 18.90
CA PHE A 338 4.82 9.27 17.64
C PHE A 338 4.05 7.96 17.81
N VAL A 339 4.26 7.18 18.89
CA VAL A 339 3.47 5.98 19.20
C VAL A 339 1.99 6.31 19.36
N LEU A 340 1.66 7.53 19.80
CA LEU A 340 0.27 8.00 19.91
C LEU A 340 -0.49 7.94 18.58
N THR A 341 0.22 7.98 17.44
CA THR A 341 -0.39 7.86 16.11
C THR A 341 -0.82 6.43 15.75
N ILE A 342 -0.39 5.43 16.53
CA ILE A 342 -0.87 4.05 16.41
C ILE A 342 -2.25 3.90 17.02
N LEU A 343 -2.57 4.61 18.11
CA LEU A 343 -3.85 4.48 18.83
C LEU A 343 -5.10 4.54 17.93
N PRO A 344 -5.25 5.54 17.03
CA PRO A 344 -6.41 5.57 16.13
C PRO A 344 -6.41 4.43 15.11
N LYS A 345 -5.25 3.87 14.76
CA LYS A 345 -5.12 2.71 13.86
C LYS A 345 -5.46 1.41 14.59
N PHE A 346 -5.03 1.27 15.85
CA PHE A 346 -5.32 0.14 16.72
C PHE A 346 -6.83 -0.05 16.92
N TYR A 347 -7.57 1.04 17.14
CA TYR A 347 -9.03 1.00 17.31
C TYR A 347 -9.75 0.36 16.11
N LYS A 348 -9.18 0.45 14.90
CA LYS A 348 -9.75 -0.10 13.67
C LYS A 348 -9.21 -1.46 13.29
N SER A 349 -8.05 -1.85 13.83
CA SER A 349 -7.36 -3.07 13.41
C SER A 349 -7.95 -4.31 14.07
N TYR A 350 -8.25 -5.33 13.28
CA TYR A 350 -8.62 -6.66 13.77
C TYR A 350 -7.38 -7.53 13.94
N ILE A 351 -6.72 -7.45 15.10
CA ILE A 351 -5.55 -8.29 15.37
C ILE A 351 -6.00 -9.69 15.76
N ARG A 352 -5.46 -10.70 15.07
CA ARG A 352 -5.74 -12.11 15.34
C ARG A 352 -4.44 -12.88 15.52
N VAL A 353 -4.45 -13.87 16.41
CA VAL A 353 -3.31 -14.79 16.60
C VAL A 353 -3.46 -15.92 15.59
N TYR A 354 -3.00 -15.67 14.36
CA TYR A 354 -2.99 -16.64 13.27
C TYR A 354 -1.61 -16.70 12.63
N PRO A 355 -0.82 -17.76 12.87
CA PRO A 355 0.53 -17.83 12.34
C PRO A 355 0.56 -17.81 10.81
N LEU A 356 1.49 -17.08 10.18
CA LEU A 356 1.57 -16.91 8.71
C LEU A 356 1.74 -18.21 7.91
N TRP A 357 2.20 -19.29 8.56
CA TRP A 357 2.36 -20.62 7.94
C TRP A 357 1.16 -21.54 8.17
N ARG A 358 0.05 -21.04 8.74
CA ARG A 358 -1.12 -21.86 9.09
C ARG A 358 -1.69 -22.57 7.87
N GLU A 359 -1.82 -21.88 6.75
CA GLU A 359 -2.36 -22.40 5.50
C GLU A 359 -1.53 -23.61 5.03
N TYR A 360 -0.20 -23.48 5.09
CA TYR A 360 0.74 -24.55 4.81
C TYR A 360 0.59 -25.74 5.78
N GLN A 361 0.35 -25.48 7.07
CA GLN A 361 0.09 -26.54 8.04
C GLN A 361 -1.23 -27.27 7.75
N MET A 362 -2.28 -26.55 7.38
CA MET A 362 -3.57 -27.14 7.03
C MET A 362 -3.48 -28.02 5.77
N GLN A 363 -2.50 -27.76 4.90
CA GLN A 363 -2.18 -28.59 3.73
C GLN A 363 -1.23 -29.76 4.05
N GLY A 364 -0.87 -29.98 5.31
CA GLY A 364 -0.05 -31.11 5.74
C GLY A 364 1.46 -30.95 5.47
N ILE A 365 1.94 -29.72 5.26
CA ILE A 365 3.36 -29.46 4.98
C ILE A 365 4.18 -29.52 6.28
N PHE A 366 5.11 -30.46 6.36
CA PHE A 366 6.09 -30.55 7.46
C PHE A 366 7.05 -29.35 7.44
N PHE A 367 7.47 -28.86 8.62
CA PHE A 367 8.32 -27.67 8.76
C PHE A 367 7.77 -26.42 8.04
N SER A 368 6.44 -26.27 8.03
CA SER A 368 5.73 -25.15 7.41
C SER A 368 6.34 -23.79 7.77
N GLN A 369 6.82 -23.61 9.01
CA GLN A 369 7.41 -22.36 9.48
C GLN A 369 8.63 -21.93 8.65
N ILE A 370 9.40 -22.88 8.14
CA ILE A 370 10.59 -22.60 7.33
C ILE A 370 10.22 -22.60 5.85
N ILE A 371 9.44 -23.59 5.41
CA ILE A 371 9.09 -23.77 3.99
C ILE A 371 8.30 -22.57 3.47
N THR A 372 7.33 -22.05 4.23
CA THR A 372 6.55 -20.87 3.83
C THR A 372 7.44 -19.67 3.51
N PHE A 373 8.52 -19.43 4.27
CA PHE A 373 9.43 -18.32 4.02
C PHE A 373 10.47 -18.58 2.93
N ILE A 374 10.86 -19.83 2.72
CA ILE A 374 11.68 -20.20 1.56
C ILE A 374 10.87 -20.04 0.27
N ASP A 375 9.61 -20.47 0.27
CA ASP A 375 8.75 -20.40 -0.92
C ASP A 375 8.40 -18.94 -1.26
N SER A 376 8.17 -18.08 -0.25
CA SER A 376 7.87 -16.65 -0.43
C SER A 376 9.08 -15.78 -0.73
N ILE A 377 10.15 -15.85 0.06
CA ILE A 377 11.30 -14.93 -0.01
C ILE A 377 12.44 -15.50 -0.85
N GLY A 378 12.42 -16.82 -1.11
CA GLY A 378 13.41 -17.53 -1.91
C GLY A 378 14.71 -17.77 -1.16
N ILE A 379 15.79 -17.93 -1.93
CA ILE A 379 17.12 -18.26 -1.41
C ILE A 379 17.66 -17.22 -0.42
N GLN A 380 17.19 -15.97 -0.48
CA GLN A 380 17.60 -14.90 0.43
C GLN A 380 17.29 -15.25 1.90
N TYR A 381 16.21 -15.98 2.16
CA TYR A 381 15.83 -16.37 3.51
C TYR A 381 16.87 -17.28 4.18
N ILE A 382 17.52 -18.17 3.41
CA ILE A 382 18.58 -19.07 3.90
C ILE A 382 19.76 -18.28 4.47
N PHE A 383 20.02 -17.08 3.95
CA PHE A 383 21.12 -16.23 4.41
C PHE A 383 20.91 -15.64 5.81
N LEU A 384 19.70 -15.76 6.36
CA LEU A 384 19.43 -15.45 7.76
C LEU A 384 20.24 -16.34 8.72
N PHE A 385 20.40 -17.62 8.40
CA PHE A 385 21.10 -18.56 9.28
C PHE A 385 22.60 -18.26 9.39
N PHE A 386 23.14 -17.40 8.53
CA PHE A 386 24.53 -16.97 8.58
C PHE A 386 24.75 -15.71 9.43
N VAL A 387 23.68 -15.04 9.89
CA VAL A 387 23.75 -13.83 10.73
C VAL A 387 24.56 -14.03 12.02
N PRO A 388 24.44 -15.16 12.76
CA PRO A 388 25.23 -15.39 13.96
C PRO A 388 26.75 -15.32 13.73
N PHE A 389 27.25 -15.68 12.53
CA PHE A 389 28.67 -15.60 12.22
C PHE A 389 29.19 -14.16 12.05
N LEU A 390 28.27 -13.17 11.95
CA LEU A 390 28.60 -11.75 11.82
C LEU A 390 28.61 -11.00 13.16
N TYR A 391 28.53 -11.71 14.30
CA TYR A 391 28.46 -11.14 15.66
C TYR A 391 29.61 -10.18 16.01
N LYS A 392 30.76 -10.28 15.33
CA LYS A 392 31.91 -9.39 15.55
C LYS A 392 31.60 -7.93 15.22
N ASP A 393 30.65 -7.67 14.33
CA ASP A 393 30.16 -6.33 14.02
C ASP A 393 28.87 -6.08 14.84
N TYR A 394 29.04 -5.68 16.11
CA TYR A 394 27.93 -5.53 17.07
C TYR A 394 26.81 -4.61 16.56
N ILE A 395 27.17 -3.50 15.91
CA ILE A 395 26.20 -2.54 15.37
C ILE A 395 25.36 -3.21 14.28
N TYR A 396 26.03 -3.92 13.37
CA TYR A 396 25.35 -4.64 12.30
C TYR A 396 24.46 -5.78 12.83
N PHE A 397 24.99 -6.58 13.76
CA PHE A 397 24.26 -7.68 14.38
C PHE A 397 23.02 -7.17 15.11
N HIS A 398 23.15 -6.10 15.88
CA HIS A 398 22.03 -5.44 16.55
C HIS A 398 20.95 -4.99 15.56
N ARG A 399 21.32 -4.36 14.42
CA ARG A 399 20.35 -3.93 13.40
C ARG A 399 19.52 -5.09 12.83
N ILE A 400 20.14 -6.24 12.60
CA ILE A 400 19.40 -7.42 12.11
C ILE A 400 18.50 -7.97 13.21
N LEU A 401 18.98 -8.06 14.45
CA LEU A 401 18.24 -8.62 15.57
C LEU A 401 16.96 -7.82 15.87
N THR A 402 17.00 -6.49 15.78
CA THR A 402 15.82 -5.63 16.01
C THR A 402 14.75 -5.81 14.93
N CYS A 403 15.17 -5.94 13.67
CA CYS A 403 14.26 -6.26 12.57
C CYS A 403 13.71 -7.69 12.68
N LEU A 404 14.51 -8.64 13.16
CA LEU A 404 14.08 -10.01 13.43
C LEU A 404 13.02 -10.10 14.53
N ALA A 405 13.13 -9.30 15.59
CA ALA A 405 12.09 -9.23 16.62
C ALA A 405 10.73 -8.79 16.04
N SER A 406 10.77 -7.83 15.12
CA SER A 406 9.58 -7.34 14.42
C SER A 406 9.02 -8.39 13.45
N PHE A 407 9.89 -9.09 12.72
CA PHE A 407 9.52 -10.21 11.87
C PHE A 407 8.87 -11.34 12.66
N ALA A 408 9.43 -11.71 13.81
CA ALA A 408 8.87 -12.73 14.69
C ALA A 408 7.46 -12.34 15.17
N TYR A 409 7.22 -11.09 15.53
CA TYR A 409 5.86 -10.60 15.84
C TYR A 409 4.90 -10.80 14.65
N LEU A 410 5.29 -10.35 13.46
CA LEU A 410 4.46 -10.45 12.25
C LEU A 410 4.16 -11.89 11.83
N CYS A 411 5.00 -12.84 12.24
CA CYS A 411 4.78 -14.26 12.00
C CYS A 411 3.59 -14.83 12.77
N PHE A 412 3.27 -14.30 13.96
CA PHE A 412 2.23 -14.84 14.85
C PHE A 412 0.96 -14.00 14.90
N PHE A 413 1.08 -12.68 14.72
CA PHE A 413 -0.04 -11.75 14.83
C PHE A 413 -0.41 -11.19 13.46
N ARG A 414 -1.65 -11.43 12.99
CA ARG A 414 -2.17 -10.90 11.73
C ARG A 414 -3.12 -9.73 11.94
N GLU A 415 -3.13 -8.81 10.98
CA GLU A 415 -4.18 -7.80 10.84
C GLU A 415 -5.18 -8.25 9.78
N GLY A 416 -6.42 -8.51 10.20
CA GLY A 416 -7.45 -9.06 9.33
C GLY A 416 -7.45 -10.59 9.27
N ASN A 417 -8.06 -11.14 8.22
CA ASN A 417 -8.07 -12.60 7.99
C ASN A 417 -7.01 -13.06 6.98
N ASP A 418 -6.59 -12.17 6.09
CA ASP A 418 -5.56 -12.42 5.09
C ASP A 418 -4.16 -11.95 5.57
N SER A 419 -3.09 -12.35 4.86
CA SER A 419 -1.71 -11.97 5.14
C SER A 419 -1.28 -10.64 4.51
N PHE A 420 -2.11 -10.00 3.67
CA PHE A 420 -1.72 -8.81 2.90
C PHE A 420 -1.10 -7.69 3.77
N ALA A 421 -1.71 -7.33 4.90
CA ALA A 421 -1.20 -6.28 5.78
C ALA A 421 0.12 -6.66 6.46
N ASN A 422 0.26 -7.92 6.86
CA ASN A 422 1.51 -8.47 7.39
C ASN A 422 2.61 -8.45 6.35
N ASP A 423 2.27 -8.78 5.11
CA ASP A 423 3.22 -8.83 4.02
C ASP A 423 3.78 -7.46 3.64
N ILE A 424 2.94 -6.40 3.69
CA ILE A 424 3.42 -5.01 3.59
C ILE A 424 4.47 -4.75 4.67
N ALA A 425 4.22 -5.18 5.91
CA ALA A 425 5.12 -4.93 7.03
C ALA A 425 6.43 -5.72 6.90
N ILE A 426 6.38 -6.99 6.46
CA ILE A 426 7.56 -7.81 6.17
C ILE A 426 8.37 -7.17 5.04
N SER A 427 7.70 -6.78 3.96
CA SER A 427 8.32 -6.13 2.79
C SER A 427 8.93 -4.78 3.12
N ALA A 428 8.37 -4.04 4.07
CA ALA A 428 8.88 -2.73 4.47
C ALA A 428 10.04 -2.79 5.47
N ILE A 429 10.03 -3.77 6.39
CA ILE A 429 10.94 -3.77 7.55
C ILE A 429 11.99 -4.87 7.48
N PHE A 430 11.58 -6.08 7.10
CA PHE A 430 12.44 -7.25 7.18
C PHE A 430 13.14 -7.56 5.85
N LEU A 431 12.43 -7.48 4.74
CA LEU A 431 13.00 -7.83 3.44
C LEU A 431 14.17 -6.93 2.99
N PRO A 432 14.18 -5.60 3.22
CA PRO A 432 15.33 -4.76 2.90
C PRO A 432 16.60 -5.20 3.66
N VAL A 433 16.43 -5.67 4.90
CA VAL A 433 17.50 -6.22 5.74
C VAL A 433 18.00 -7.54 5.18
N LEU A 434 17.09 -8.43 4.78
CA LEU A 434 17.45 -9.70 4.15
C LEU A 434 18.21 -9.49 2.84
N ALA A 435 17.74 -8.61 1.95
CA ALA A 435 18.42 -8.30 0.69
C ALA A 435 19.81 -7.69 0.94
N GLY A 436 19.93 -6.77 1.91
CA GLY A 436 21.22 -6.21 2.33
C GLY A 436 22.16 -7.25 2.92
N ASN A 437 21.66 -8.14 3.77
CA ASN A 437 22.43 -9.20 4.40
C ASN A 437 22.90 -10.25 3.39
N PHE A 438 22.03 -10.65 2.46
CA PHE A 438 22.36 -11.54 1.35
C PHE A 438 23.56 -11.00 0.57
N ILE A 439 23.51 -9.74 0.13
CA ILE A 439 24.63 -9.12 -0.59
C ILE A 439 25.88 -9.01 0.29
N LYS A 440 25.77 -8.60 1.56
CA LYS A 440 26.94 -8.48 2.46
C LYS A 440 27.64 -9.83 2.64
N ILE A 441 26.90 -10.89 2.92
CA ILE A 441 27.47 -12.24 3.11
C ILE A 441 28.16 -12.71 1.83
N MET A 442 27.53 -12.54 0.68
CA MET A 442 28.14 -12.94 -0.59
C MET A 442 29.43 -12.17 -0.90
N VAL A 443 29.48 -10.87 -0.60
CA VAL A 443 30.70 -10.06 -0.73
C VAL A 443 31.79 -10.54 0.24
N LEU A 444 31.43 -10.94 1.47
CA LEU A 444 32.38 -11.51 2.43
C LEU A 444 32.93 -12.86 1.96
N CYS A 445 32.08 -13.76 1.46
CA CYS A 445 32.50 -15.04 0.87
C CYS A 445 33.49 -14.82 -0.28
N ARG A 446 33.21 -13.86 -1.17
CA ARG A 446 34.12 -13.50 -2.27
C ARG A 446 35.47 -12.97 -1.78
N LYS A 447 35.48 -12.15 -0.72
CA LYS A 447 36.72 -11.64 -0.12
C LYS A 447 37.55 -12.76 0.52
N TRP A 448 36.89 -13.69 1.19
CA TRP A 448 37.56 -14.81 1.87
C TRP A 448 38.26 -15.74 0.87
N LEU A 449 37.66 -15.95 -0.31
CA LEU A 449 38.18 -16.84 -1.35
C LEU A 449 39.10 -16.16 -2.37
N LYS A 450 39.50 -14.91 -2.12
CA LYS A 450 40.34 -14.11 -3.03
C LYS A 450 41.73 -14.72 -3.28
N SER A 451 42.24 -15.53 -2.36
CA SER A 451 43.57 -16.15 -2.45
C SER A 451 43.67 -17.25 -3.53
N ASN A 452 42.54 -17.84 -3.97
CA ASN A 452 42.52 -18.91 -4.95
C ASN A 452 41.70 -18.50 -6.19
N GLN A 453 42.38 -18.26 -7.31
CA GLN A 453 41.76 -17.75 -8.55
C GLN A 453 40.66 -18.66 -9.11
N GLN A 454 40.81 -19.99 -9.02
CA GLN A 454 39.79 -20.94 -9.51
C GLN A 454 38.53 -20.89 -8.65
N LEU A 455 38.69 -20.90 -7.32
CA LEU A 455 37.55 -20.76 -6.39
C LEU A 455 36.88 -19.38 -6.53
N MET A 456 37.65 -18.33 -6.86
CA MET A 456 37.09 -17.02 -7.15
C MET A 456 36.19 -17.01 -8.40
N GLY A 457 36.56 -17.77 -9.45
CA GLY A 457 35.71 -17.94 -10.63
C GLY A 457 34.37 -18.60 -10.30
N ILE A 458 34.41 -19.73 -9.60
CA ILE A 458 33.22 -20.50 -9.19
C ILE A 458 32.31 -19.66 -8.30
N THR A 459 32.87 -18.96 -7.31
CA THR A 459 32.09 -18.14 -6.38
C THR A 459 31.42 -16.94 -7.06
N ASN A 460 32.10 -16.29 -8.02
CA ASN A 460 31.48 -15.25 -8.83
C ASN A 460 30.33 -15.80 -9.67
N PHE A 461 30.49 -16.98 -10.30
CA PHE A 461 29.42 -17.62 -11.05
C PHE A 461 28.21 -17.91 -10.17
N VAL A 462 28.40 -18.53 -9.00
CA VAL A 462 27.32 -18.80 -8.04
C VAL A 462 26.67 -17.50 -7.59
N PHE A 463 27.45 -16.47 -7.28
CA PHE A 463 26.94 -15.16 -6.85
C PHE A 463 26.02 -14.52 -7.89
N TYR A 464 26.49 -14.37 -9.13
CA TYR A 464 25.70 -13.75 -10.18
C TYR A 464 24.52 -14.64 -10.61
N SER A 465 24.66 -15.96 -10.55
CA SER A 465 23.56 -16.89 -10.82
C SER A 465 22.44 -16.76 -9.80
N LEU A 466 22.77 -16.70 -8.50
CA LEU A 466 21.75 -16.52 -7.46
C LEU A 466 21.02 -15.18 -7.60
N ILE A 467 21.76 -14.09 -7.85
CA ILE A 467 21.15 -12.78 -8.11
C ILE A 467 20.26 -12.83 -9.36
N GLY A 468 20.78 -13.36 -10.46
CA GLY A 468 20.05 -13.49 -11.72
C GLY A 468 18.77 -14.31 -11.56
N LEU A 469 18.83 -15.44 -10.84
CA LEU A 469 17.66 -16.27 -10.54
C LEU A 469 16.61 -15.52 -9.72
N THR A 470 17.02 -14.78 -8.69
CA THR A 470 16.07 -13.98 -7.88
C THR A 470 15.38 -12.90 -8.70
N ILE A 471 16.12 -12.15 -9.52
CA ILE A 471 15.54 -11.08 -10.34
C ILE A 471 14.65 -11.67 -11.44
N PHE A 472 15.09 -12.74 -12.09
CA PHE A 472 14.32 -13.40 -13.14
C PHE A 472 13.02 -13.99 -12.59
N SER A 473 13.05 -14.61 -11.40
CA SER A 473 11.83 -15.13 -10.76
C SER A 473 10.81 -14.01 -10.50
N GLY A 474 11.27 -12.84 -10.06
CA GLY A 474 10.41 -11.66 -9.87
C GLY A 474 9.85 -11.10 -11.18
N ILE A 475 10.62 -11.11 -12.27
CA ILE A 475 10.13 -10.66 -13.59
C ILE A 475 9.02 -11.59 -14.11
N VAL A 476 9.19 -12.91 -13.95
CA VAL A 476 8.17 -13.84 -14.42
C VAL A 476 6.88 -13.72 -13.59
N SER A 477 6.98 -13.53 -12.27
CA SER A 477 5.77 -13.31 -11.45
C SER A 477 5.03 -12.02 -11.83
N ILE A 478 5.77 -10.93 -12.08
CA ILE A 478 5.17 -9.67 -12.57
C ILE A 478 4.39 -9.90 -13.88
N ASN A 479 4.98 -10.61 -14.85
CA ASN A 479 4.32 -10.89 -16.12
C ASN A 479 3.07 -11.75 -15.93
N SER A 480 3.14 -12.79 -15.09
CA SER A 480 1.96 -13.64 -14.77
C SER A 480 0.80 -12.81 -14.18
N ILE A 481 1.10 -11.87 -13.28
CA ILE A 481 0.10 -10.99 -12.67
C ILE A 481 -0.59 -10.10 -13.73
N VAL A 482 0.17 -9.59 -14.70
CA VAL A 482 -0.37 -8.75 -15.78
C VAL A 482 -1.25 -9.55 -16.74
N ASP A 483 -0.83 -10.78 -17.07
CA ASP A 483 -1.52 -11.63 -18.03
C ASP A 483 -2.83 -12.18 -17.46
N LYS A 484 -2.88 -12.43 -16.14
CA LYS A 484 -4.09 -12.91 -15.46
C LYS A 484 -5.09 -11.78 -15.22
N LYS A 485 -6.05 -11.67 -16.14
CA LYS A 485 -7.08 -10.62 -16.13
C LYS A 485 -8.44 -11.13 -15.67
N THR A 486 -9.20 -10.23 -15.06
CA THR A 486 -10.60 -10.44 -14.64
C THR A 486 -11.47 -9.29 -15.15
N TYR A 487 -12.76 -9.57 -15.32
CA TYR A 487 -13.74 -8.56 -15.71
C TYR A 487 -14.09 -7.66 -14.53
N GLY A 488 -14.03 -6.35 -14.76
CA GLY A 488 -14.43 -5.31 -13.81
C GLY A 488 -15.80 -4.73 -14.13
N LEU A 489 -15.87 -3.39 -14.22
CA LEU A 489 -17.10 -2.67 -14.53
C LEU A 489 -17.21 -2.48 -16.04
N ASP A 490 -18.18 -3.13 -16.65
CA ASP A 490 -18.47 -2.92 -18.06
C ASP A 490 -19.18 -1.59 -18.34
N LYS A 491 -19.27 -1.22 -19.63
CA LYS A 491 -19.96 0.00 -20.09
C LYS A 491 -21.37 0.19 -19.50
N TYR A 492 -22.17 -0.86 -19.38
CA TYR A 492 -23.52 -0.77 -18.82
C TYR A 492 -23.50 -0.54 -17.30
N SER A 493 -22.57 -1.14 -16.58
CA SER A 493 -22.37 -0.88 -15.15
C SER A 493 -21.91 0.56 -14.91
N LEU A 494 -20.99 1.07 -15.73
CA LEU A 494 -20.54 2.47 -15.64
C LEU A 494 -21.67 3.46 -15.93
N GLN A 495 -22.49 3.22 -16.95
CA GLN A 495 -23.65 4.06 -17.24
C GLN A 495 -24.63 4.10 -16.06
N CYS A 496 -24.91 2.95 -15.45
CA CYS A 496 -25.75 2.86 -14.25
C CYS A 496 -25.16 3.67 -13.09
N GLY A 497 -23.87 3.49 -12.80
CA GLY A 497 -23.18 4.21 -11.74
C GLY A 497 -23.16 5.74 -11.95
N LEU A 498 -22.91 6.20 -13.18
CA LEU A 498 -22.96 7.63 -13.52
C LEU A 498 -24.37 8.21 -13.36
N TRP A 499 -25.41 7.44 -13.72
CA TRP A 499 -26.79 7.85 -13.53
C TRP A 499 -27.11 8.02 -12.05
N VAL A 500 -26.76 7.02 -11.24
CA VAL A 500 -26.92 6.99 -9.77
C VAL A 500 -26.22 8.21 -9.15
N SER A 501 -24.98 8.49 -9.54
CA SER A 501 -24.22 9.63 -9.00
C SER A 501 -24.85 10.98 -9.31
N LYS A 502 -25.56 11.12 -10.44
CA LYS A 502 -26.15 12.39 -10.88
C LYS A 502 -27.53 12.67 -10.30
N HIS A 503 -28.34 11.63 -10.12
CA HIS A 503 -29.76 11.79 -9.79
C HIS A 503 -30.09 11.49 -8.32
N LEU A 504 -29.29 10.66 -7.65
CA LEU A 504 -29.51 10.32 -6.24
C LEU A 504 -28.74 11.24 -5.32
N ARG A 505 -29.26 11.46 -4.11
CA ARG A 505 -28.52 12.21 -3.08
C ARG A 505 -27.32 11.40 -2.60
N PHE A 506 -26.29 12.10 -2.12
CA PHE A 506 -25.03 11.48 -1.72
C PHE A 506 -25.16 10.55 -0.50
N ASP A 507 -26.16 10.79 0.35
CA ASP A 507 -26.44 10.05 1.58
C ASP A 507 -27.51 8.95 1.42
N GLU A 508 -28.08 8.79 0.22
CA GLU A 508 -29.06 7.74 -0.04
C GLU A 508 -28.38 6.37 -0.16
N MET A 509 -28.91 5.41 0.61
CA MET A 509 -28.48 4.02 0.57
C MET A 509 -29.22 3.26 -0.54
N ILE A 510 -28.52 2.31 -1.15
CA ILE A 510 -29.05 1.47 -2.22
C ILE A 510 -29.02 0.01 -1.75
N MET A 511 -30.18 -0.65 -1.77
CA MET A 511 -30.26 -2.09 -1.60
C MET A 511 -29.76 -2.75 -2.88
N SER A 512 -28.90 -3.75 -2.78
CA SER A 512 -28.40 -4.48 -3.94
C SER A 512 -27.99 -5.89 -3.54
N SER A 513 -27.87 -6.79 -4.53
CA SER A 513 -27.23 -8.09 -4.31
C SER A 513 -25.80 -7.95 -3.80
N CYS A 514 -25.35 -8.90 -2.99
CA CYS A 514 -24.00 -8.97 -2.42
C CYS A 514 -22.95 -9.41 -3.46
N LYS A 515 -22.78 -8.59 -4.49
CA LYS A 515 -21.82 -8.81 -5.57
C LYS A 515 -20.65 -7.82 -5.46
N GLY A 516 -19.45 -8.31 -5.74
CA GLY A 516 -18.30 -7.46 -6.00
C GLY A 516 -18.50 -6.68 -7.31
N MET A 517 -17.69 -5.64 -7.52
CA MET A 517 -17.81 -4.72 -8.65
C MET A 517 -19.20 -4.04 -8.79
N ASN A 518 -19.81 -3.66 -7.66
CA ASN A 518 -21.11 -2.99 -7.68
C ASN A 518 -20.99 -1.53 -8.17
N PRO A 519 -21.68 -1.11 -9.26
CA PRO A 519 -21.55 0.23 -9.80
C PRO A 519 -22.09 1.34 -8.88
N ALA A 520 -23.05 1.04 -8.01
CA ALA A 520 -23.54 2.00 -7.01
C ALA A 520 -22.44 2.39 -6.02
N VAL A 521 -21.61 1.41 -5.64
CA VAL A 521 -20.50 1.61 -4.70
C VAL A 521 -19.28 2.18 -5.41
N LEU A 522 -18.86 1.55 -6.50
CA LEU A 522 -17.60 1.90 -7.16
C LEU A 522 -17.64 3.20 -7.94
N SER A 523 -18.71 3.44 -8.72
CA SER A 523 -18.78 4.61 -9.58
C SER A 523 -19.48 5.78 -8.90
N ALA A 524 -20.51 5.51 -8.08
CA ALA A 524 -21.27 6.55 -7.40
C ALA A 524 -20.88 6.73 -5.92
N GLY A 525 -20.08 5.85 -5.33
CA GLY A 525 -19.67 5.98 -3.93
C GLY A 525 -20.83 5.87 -2.92
N ARG A 526 -21.99 5.33 -3.34
CA ARG A 526 -23.17 5.19 -2.48
C ARG A 526 -22.95 4.05 -1.50
N GLN A 527 -23.56 4.17 -0.33
CA GLN A 527 -23.55 3.09 0.64
C GLN A 527 -24.54 2.01 0.20
N THR A 528 -24.12 0.76 0.32
CA THR A 528 -24.98 -0.41 0.11
C THR A 528 -25.20 -1.15 1.41
N PHE A 529 -26.21 -2.03 1.42
CA PHE A 529 -26.51 -2.85 2.58
C PHE A 529 -25.34 -3.77 2.94
N MET A 530 -24.90 -4.59 1.97
CA MET A 530 -23.79 -5.50 2.12
C MET A 530 -23.11 -5.74 0.77
N GLY A 531 -21.78 -5.56 0.73
CA GLY A 531 -20.92 -5.95 -0.38
C GLY A 531 -20.72 -7.46 -0.48
N SER A 532 -19.74 -7.87 -1.27
CA SER A 532 -19.31 -9.28 -1.36
C SER A 532 -18.84 -9.80 0.00
N ILE A 533 -19.45 -10.89 0.48
CA ILE A 533 -19.15 -11.49 1.79
C ILE A 533 -17.68 -11.91 1.88
N ASN A 534 -17.13 -12.47 0.80
CA ASN A 534 -15.73 -12.89 0.77
C ASN A 534 -14.77 -11.70 0.96
N ASP A 535 -15.04 -10.59 0.27
CA ASP A 535 -14.18 -9.40 0.32
C ASP A 535 -14.30 -8.69 1.68
N LEU A 536 -15.47 -8.75 2.32
CA LEU A 536 -15.68 -8.28 3.69
C LEU A 536 -14.92 -9.15 4.70
N TRP A 537 -15.01 -10.47 4.55
CA TRP A 537 -14.33 -11.42 5.43
C TRP A 537 -12.81 -11.27 5.35
N ILE A 538 -12.23 -11.13 4.15
CA ILE A 538 -10.78 -10.95 3.95
C ILE A 538 -10.27 -9.70 4.70
N ARG A 539 -11.05 -8.61 4.73
CA ARG A 539 -10.74 -7.39 5.49
C ARG A 539 -10.72 -7.57 7.01
N GLY A 540 -11.14 -8.73 7.51
CA GLY A 540 -11.24 -9.04 8.94
C GLY A 540 -12.56 -8.60 9.57
N GLU A 541 -13.46 -8.01 8.78
CA GLU A 541 -14.80 -7.66 9.21
C GLU A 541 -15.60 -8.94 9.49
N ILE A 542 -16.63 -8.83 10.34
CA ILE A 542 -17.50 -9.95 10.71
C ILE A 542 -18.83 -9.76 9.98
N PRO A 543 -18.96 -10.16 8.71
CA PRO A 543 -20.18 -9.96 7.94
C PRO A 543 -21.31 -10.88 8.40
N GLN A 544 -21.07 -11.82 9.31
CA GLN A 544 -22.01 -12.87 9.69
C GLN A 544 -23.40 -12.33 10.08
N LYS A 545 -23.47 -11.30 10.94
CA LYS A 545 -24.77 -10.71 11.32
C LYS A 545 -25.50 -10.07 10.14
N GLN A 546 -24.76 -9.48 9.21
CA GLN A 546 -25.34 -8.84 8.02
C GLN A 546 -25.74 -9.87 6.97
N ALA A 547 -25.01 -10.98 6.90
CA ALA A 547 -25.32 -12.12 6.04
C ALA A 547 -26.54 -12.89 6.55
N GLU A 548 -26.61 -13.19 7.85
CA GLU A 548 -27.79 -13.78 8.50
C GLU A 548 -29.01 -12.90 8.29
N LEU A 549 -28.89 -11.59 8.54
CA LEU A 549 -29.95 -10.63 8.28
C LEU A 549 -30.33 -10.58 6.78
N PHE A 550 -29.37 -10.69 5.86
CA PHE A 550 -29.62 -10.75 4.43
C PHE A 550 -30.42 -12.00 4.05
N GLU A 551 -30.06 -13.15 4.60
CA GLU A 551 -30.76 -14.42 4.40
C GLU A 551 -32.18 -14.39 4.98
N GLU A 552 -32.39 -13.83 6.17
CA GLU A 552 -33.72 -13.63 6.76
C GLU A 552 -34.58 -12.71 5.88
N ILE A 553 -34.04 -11.56 5.48
CA ILE A 553 -34.74 -10.59 4.62
C ILE A 553 -35.19 -11.26 3.31
N THR A 554 -34.32 -12.06 2.70
CA THR A 554 -34.58 -12.73 1.41
C THR A 554 -35.55 -13.91 1.53
N SER A 555 -35.43 -14.71 2.58
CA SER A 555 -36.26 -15.90 2.80
C SER A 555 -37.68 -15.55 3.26
N ASP A 556 -37.83 -14.62 4.20
CA ASP A 556 -39.12 -14.27 4.81
C ASP A 556 -39.92 -13.25 4.02
N ARG A 557 -39.46 -12.86 2.81
CA ARG A 557 -40.23 -11.95 1.95
C ARG A 557 -40.47 -10.57 2.60
N LEU A 558 -39.61 -10.17 3.53
CA LEU A 558 -39.72 -8.93 4.31
C LEU A 558 -38.94 -7.75 3.71
N VAL A 559 -38.40 -7.86 2.49
CA VAL A 559 -37.46 -6.85 1.96
C VAL A 559 -38.07 -5.46 1.89
N VAL A 560 -39.34 -5.34 1.53
CA VAL A 560 -40.02 -4.03 1.50
C VAL A 560 -40.16 -3.44 2.90
N ASP A 561 -40.51 -4.26 3.88
CA ASP A 561 -40.68 -3.78 5.27
C ASP A 561 -39.33 -3.41 5.87
N PHE A 562 -38.29 -4.20 5.58
CA PHE A 562 -36.92 -3.87 5.93
C PHE A 562 -36.46 -2.55 5.30
N MET A 563 -36.69 -2.37 4.00
CA MET A 563 -36.35 -1.13 3.29
C MET A 563 -37.07 0.08 3.89
N ARG A 564 -38.36 -0.04 4.23
CA ARG A 564 -39.12 1.01 4.92
C ARG A 564 -38.56 1.33 6.30
N ASN A 565 -38.30 0.30 7.10
CA ASN A 565 -37.76 0.45 8.46
C ASN A 565 -36.38 1.12 8.47
N ASN A 566 -35.58 0.89 7.43
CA ASN A 566 -34.23 1.43 7.30
C ASN A 566 -34.14 2.68 6.40
N SER A 567 -35.28 3.23 5.96
CA SER A 567 -35.34 4.38 5.06
C SER A 567 -34.59 4.19 3.73
N ILE A 568 -34.47 2.95 3.25
CA ILE A 568 -33.84 2.61 1.98
C ILE A 568 -34.90 2.74 0.88
N LYS A 569 -34.67 3.65 -0.07
CA LYS A 569 -35.65 3.94 -1.14
C LYS A 569 -35.36 3.19 -2.43
N TYR A 570 -34.10 2.88 -2.69
CA TYR A 570 -33.66 2.37 -3.99
C TYR A 570 -33.19 0.94 -3.89
N LEU A 571 -33.49 0.18 -4.94
CA LEU A 571 -33.08 -1.20 -5.15
C LEU A 571 -32.39 -1.29 -6.50
N LEU A 572 -31.14 -1.76 -6.51
CA LEU A 572 -30.37 -2.01 -7.72
C LEU A 572 -30.28 -3.52 -7.98
N GLU A 573 -30.79 -3.95 -9.12
CA GLU A 573 -30.78 -5.35 -9.52
C GLU A 573 -29.91 -5.61 -10.75
N TYR A 574 -29.24 -6.75 -10.73
CA TYR A 574 -28.55 -7.31 -11.88
C TYR A 574 -29.48 -8.23 -12.65
N LYS A 575 -29.82 -7.90 -13.89
CA LYS A 575 -30.86 -8.58 -14.68
C LYS A 575 -30.65 -10.07 -14.89
N ALA A 576 -29.40 -10.51 -15.04
CA ALA A 576 -29.12 -11.93 -15.28
C ALA A 576 -29.29 -12.79 -14.02
N ASP A 577 -29.33 -12.16 -12.85
CA ASP A 577 -29.52 -12.83 -11.56
C ASP A 577 -30.19 -11.83 -10.59
N PRO A 578 -31.51 -11.62 -10.78
CA PRO A 578 -32.26 -10.59 -10.07
C PRO A 578 -32.52 -11.03 -8.63
N PHE A 579 -32.33 -10.08 -7.73
CA PHE A 579 -32.41 -10.30 -6.28
C PHE A 579 -33.85 -10.45 -5.77
N LEU A 580 -34.81 -9.68 -6.30
CA LEU A 580 -36.21 -9.63 -5.85
C LEU A 580 -37.23 -9.88 -6.97
N ILE A 581 -36.96 -9.46 -8.20
CA ILE A 581 -37.93 -9.51 -9.30
C ILE A 581 -38.26 -10.95 -9.78
N ASN A 582 -37.52 -11.98 -9.35
CA ASN A 582 -37.97 -13.36 -9.57
C ASN A 582 -39.36 -13.65 -8.96
N ASN A 583 -39.79 -12.83 -7.99
CA ASN A 583 -41.13 -12.90 -7.39
C ASN A 583 -42.01 -11.74 -7.90
N ASN A 584 -42.96 -12.05 -8.80
CA ASN A 584 -43.92 -11.07 -9.35
C ASN A 584 -44.70 -10.28 -8.28
N THR A 585 -44.75 -10.77 -7.04
CA THR A 585 -45.39 -10.12 -5.89
C THR A 585 -44.80 -8.76 -5.53
N TYR A 586 -43.51 -8.51 -5.78
CA TYR A 586 -42.86 -7.23 -5.46
C TYR A 586 -42.88 -6.23 -6.60
N ALA A 587 -43.06 -6.69 -7.84
CA ALA A 587 -43.02 -5.81 -9.00
C ALA A 587 -44.02 -4.64 -8.91
N GLN A 588 -45.14 -4.83 -8.22
CA GLN A 588 -46.15 -3.78 -8.00
C GLN A 588 -45.75 -2.73 -6.95
N LYS A 589 -44.82 -3.06 -6.05
CA LYS A 589 -44.35 -2.17 -4.97
C LYS A 589 -43.18 -1.27 -5.39
N PHE A 590 -42.62 -1.50 -6.56
CA PHE A 590 -41.46 -0.77 -7.07
C PHE A 590 -41.76 -0.09 -8.40
N ARG A 591 -41.30 1.16 -8.56
CA ARG A 591 -41.29 1.86 -9.84
C ARG A 591 -39.91 1.73 -10.47
N ASN A 592 -39.88 1.44 -11.77
CA ASN A 592 -38.64 1.51 -12.54
C ASN A 592 -38.21 2.96 -12.72
N VAL A 593 -36.97 3.26 -12.34
CA VAL A 593 -36.38 4.60 -12.45
C VAL A 593 -35.41 4.66 -13.62
N GLU A 594 -34.58 3.63 -13.77
CA GLU A 594 -33.58 3.51 -14.82
C GLU A 594 -33.34 2.05 -15.14
N GLU A 595 -33.20 1.73 -16.43
CA GLU A 595 -32.98 0.36 -16.88
C GLU A 595 -32.04 0.33 -18.09
N ASN A 596 -31.03 -0.52 -18.04
CA ASN A 596 -30.15 -0.80 -19.18
C ASN A 596 -30.05 -2.32 -19.41
N LEU A 597 -29.16 -2.77 -20.30
CA LEU A 597 -29.08 -4.20 -20.65
C LEU A 597 -28.69 -5.11 -19.48
N LYS A 598 -27.99 -4.62 -18.46
CA LYS A 598 -27.52 -5.42 -17.32
C LYS A 598 -28.16 -5.05 -15.99
N TRP A 599 -28.57 -3.80 -15.81
CA TRP A 599 -29.00 -3.27 -14.53
C TRP A 599 -30.41 -2.70 -14.60
N LYS A 600 -31.14 -2.85 -13.50
CA LYS A 600 -32.45 -2.23 -13.28
C LYS A 600 -32.44 -1.56 -11.92
N LEU A 601 -32.69 -0.25 -11.91
CA LEU A 601 -32.79 0.56 -10.70
C LEU A 601 -34.27 0.85 -10.42
N LEU A 602 -34.69 0.44 -9.23
CA LEU A 602 -36.05 0.54 -8.75
C LEU A 602 -36.15 1.51 -7.58
N VAL A 603 -37.27 2.21 -7.46
CA VAL A 603 -37.63 3.02 -6.29
C VAL A 603 -38.87 2.45 -5.63
N LEU A 604 -38.84 2.35 -4.30
CA LEU A 604 -39.95 1.88 -3.48
C LEU A 604 -41.03 2.97 -3.36
N TYR A 605 -42.31 2.58 -3.50
CA TYR A 605 -43.48 3.45 -3.27
C TYR A 605 -43.80 3.70 -1.79
#